data_AF-A0A9E2V995-F1
#
_entry.id   AF-A0A9E2V995-F1
#
_cell.length_a   1.000
_cell.length_b   1.000
_cell.length_c   1.000
_cell.angle_alpha   90.00
_cell.angle_beta   90.00
_cell.angle_gamma   90.00
#
_symmetry.space_group_name_H-M   'P 1'
#
loop_
_entity.id
_entity.type
_entity.pdbx_description
1 polymer ?
#
loop_
_entity_poly.entity_id
_entity_poly.type
_entity_poly.pdbx_seq_one_letter_code
_entity_poly.pdbx_strand_id
1 'polypeptide(L)' 'RSIKEYNIFKGFRGRPKSDIKVLEKSVVSLSDMVMNHPEIAEMDINPLMVHEEGKRATVADYRIILKALDNNSTGRS' A
#
# COMPACT_ATOMS: atom_id res chain seq x y z
N ARG A 1 -1.56 5.86 18.99
CA ARG A 1 -0.22 5.70 18.40
C ARG A 1 -0.16 6.67 17.22
N SER A 2 0.56 7.79 17.37
CA SER A 2 0.55 8.91 16.41
C SER A 2 1.45 8.62 15.22
N ILE A 3 0.93 8.81 14.00
CA ILE A 3 1.65 8.71 12.73
C ILE A 3 2.71 9.82 12.72
N LYS A 4 3.97 9.47 13.03
CA LYS A 4 5.10 10.42 13.04
C LYS A 4 5.54 10.78 11.62
N GLU A 5 5.08 10.08 10.58
CA GLU A 5 5.44 10.34 9.19
C GLU A 5 4.77 11.58 8.58
N TYR A 6 3.67 12.10 9.15
CA TYR A 6 2.94 13.24 8.55
C TYR A 6 3.78 14.53 8.45
N ASN A 7 4.77 14.70 9.34
CA ASN A 7 5.71 15.83 9.29
C ASN A 7 6.83 15.65 8.25
N ILE A 8 7.10 14.42 7.78
CA ILE A 8 8.08 14.16 6.72
C ILE A 8 7.50 14.57 5.36
N PHE A 9 6.20 14.28 5.13
CA PHE A 9 5.52 14.59 3.87
C PHE A 9 5.22 16.08 3.65
N LYS A 10 5.19 16.89 4.72
CA LYS A 10 4.95 18.35 4.62
C LYS A 10 6.18 19.18 4.25
N GLY A 11 7.34 18.56 4.08
CA GLY A 11 8.60 19.28 3.80
C GLY A 11 9.15 19.92 5.07
N PHE A 12 10.08 19.22 5.73
CA PHE A 12 10.86 19.80 6.83
C PHE A 12 12.03 20.59 6.23
N ARG A 13 12.03 21.93 6.43
CA ARG A 13 13.09 22.91 6.06
C ARG A 13 13.84 22.59 4.75
N GLY A 14 13.33 23.11 3.63
CA GLY A 14 14.07 23.16 2.36
C GLY A 14 13.98 21.91 1.48
N ARG A 15 13.19 20.89 1.86
CA ARG A 15 12.88 19.76 0.99
C ARG A 15 11.64 20.07 0.11
N PRO A 16 11.68 19.79 -1.20
CA PRO A 16 10.54 19.97 -2.09
C PRO A 16 9.34 19.17 -1.61
N LYS A 17 8.13 19.67 -1.92
CA LYS A 17 6.88 19.01 -1.56
C LYS A 17 6.90 17.58 -2.11
N SER A 18 6.70 16.59 -1.25
CA SER A 18 6.46 15.22 -1.68
C SER A 18 5.19 15.19 -2.53
N ASP A 19 5.15 14.29 -3.51
CA ASP A 19 3.97 14.10 -4.37
C ASP A 19 2.82 13.42 -3.60
N ILE A 20 2.19 14.18 -2.70
CA ILE A 20 1.08 13.71 -1.85
C ILE A 20 -0.07 13.19 -2.71
N LYS A 21 -0.30 13.78 -3.89
CA LYS A 21 -1.32 13.31 -4.84
C LYS A 21 -1.05 11.89 -5.32
N VAL A 22 0.21 11.56 -5.60
CA VAL A 22 0.60 10.19 -5.95
C VAL A 22 0.39 9.24 -4.79
N LEU A 23 0.70 9.64 -3.56
CA LEU A 23 0.42 8.83 -2.37
C LEU A 23 -1.08 8.55 -2.21
N GLU A 24 -1.93 9.58 -2.28
CA GLU A 24 -3.39 9.45 -2.19
C GLU A 24 -3.91 8.50 -3.29
N LYS A 25 -3.48 8.72 -4.54
CA LYS A 25 -3.87 7.86 -5.67
C LYS A 25 -3.43 6.42 -5.46
N SER A 26 -2.20 6.20 -4.99
CA SER A 26 -1.69 4.85 -4.70
C SER A 26 -2.54 4.16 -3.65
N VAL A 27 -2.88 4.83 -2.54
CA VAL A 27 -3.72 4.25 -1.48
C VAL A 27 -5.11 3.89 -2.00
N VAL A 28 -5.75 4.78 -2.77
CA VAL A 28 -7.07 4.50 -3.37
C VAL A 28 -6.99 3.31 -4.34
N SER A 29 -6.02 3.30 -5.25
CA SER A 29 -5.85 2.20 -6.21
C SER A 29 -5.56 0.86 -5.53
N LEU A 30 -4.80 0.87 -4.43
CA LEU A 30 -4.54 -0.33 -3.62
C LEU A 30 -5.81 -0.81 -2.91
N SER A 31 -6.62 0.11 -2.40
CA SER A 31 -7.93 -0.22 -1.82
C SER A 31 -8.84 -0.85 -2.87
N ASP A 32 -8.93 -0.26 -4.06
CA ASP A 32 -9.72 -0.79 -5.17
C ASP A 32 -9.25 -2.18 -5.59
N MET A 33 -7.93 -2.40 -5.64
CA MET A 33 -7.35 -3.71 -5.94
C MET A 33 -7.77 -4.76 -4.90
N VAL A 34 -7.59 -4.48 -3.60
CA VAL A 34 -7.96 -5.44 -2.55
C VAL A 34 -9.46 -5.71 -2.54
N MET A 35 -10.30 -4.70 -2.79
CA MET A 35 -11.75 -4.89 -2.90
C MET A 35 -12.16 -5.79 -4.07
N ASN A 36 -11.45 -5.71 -5.20
CA ASN A 36 -11.72 -6.52 -6.39
C ASN A 36 -11.09 -7.93 -6.33
N HIS A 37 -10.21 -8.20 -5.37
CA HIS A 37 -9.48 -9.45 -5.19
C HIS A 37 -9.75 -10.04 -3.80
N PRO A 38 -10.94 -10.63 -3.57
CA PRO A 38 -11.33 -11.15 -2.26
C PRO A 38 -10.46 -12.31 -1.76
N GLU A 39 -9.64 -12.91 -2.63
CA GLU A 39 -8.61 -13.88 -2.29
C GLU A 39 -7.44 -13.27 -1.48
N ILE A 40 -7.24 -11.95 -1.53
CA ILE A 40 -6.22 -11.26 -0.74
C ILE A 40 -6.70 -11.17 0.71
N ALA A 41 -5.97 -11.80 1.62
CA ALA A 41 -6.22 -11.73 3.06
C ALA A 41 -5.51 -10.53 3.70
N GLU A 42 -4.28 -10.25 3.27
CA GLU A 42 -3.48 -9.15 3.78
C GLU A 42 -2.54 -8.64 2.68
N MET A 43 -2.31 -7.32 2.67
CA MET A 43 -1.31 -6.69 1.81
C MET A 43 -0.57 -5.62 2.62
N ASP A 44 0.75 -5.69 2.59
CA ASP A 44 1.65 -4.69 3.18
C ASP A 44 2.64 -4.18 2.14
N ILE A 45 2.88 -2.87 2.15
CA ILE A 45 3.87 -2.21 1.29
C ILE A 45 4.83 -1.47 2.21
N ASN A 46 6.07 -1.95 2.26
CA ASN A 46 7.08 -1.37 3.12
C ASN A 46 8.49 -1.70 2.60
N PRO A 47 9.31 -0.71 2.16
CA PRO A 47 9.06 0.72 2.16
C PRO A 47 8.44 1.26 0.86
N LEU A 48 7.52 2.21 1.00
CA LEU A 48 7.06 3.09 -0.09
C LEU A 48 7.88 4.38 -0.09
N MET A 49 8.67 4.59 -1.14
CA MET A 49 9.48 5.80 -1.33
C MET A 49 8.69 6.81 -2.16
N VAL A 50 8.30 7.93 -1.57
CA VAL A 50 7.63 9.03 -2.26
C VAL A 50 8.67 10.07 -2.66
N HIS A 51 8.77 10.35 -3.97
CA HIS A 51 9.72 11.31 -4.50
C HIS A 51 9.12 12.73 -4.52
N GLU A 52 9.93 13.67 -4.99
CA GLU A 52 9.52 15.06 -5.20
C GLU A 52 8.33 15.14 -6.19
N GLU A 53 7.55 16.22 -6.10
CA GLU A 53 6.42 16.47 -7.01
C GLU A 53 6.76 16.20 -8.49
N GLY A 54 5.96 15.37 -9.15
CA GLY A 54 6.19 14.98 -10.55
C GLY A 54 7.15 13.80 -10.76
N LYS A 55 7.86 13.35 -9.71
CA LYS A 55 8.78 12.19 -9.75
C LYS A 55 8.16 10.88 -9.24
N ARG A 56 6.84 10.87 -8.95
CA ARG A 56 6.04 9.69 -8.58
C ARG A 56 6.51 9.03 -7.28
N ALA A 57 6.11 7.78 -7.05
CA ALA A 57 6.51 6.96 -5.92
C ALA A 57 7.03 5.60 -6.40
N THR A 58 7.89 4.99 -5.60
CA THR A 58 8.48 3.68 -5.86
C THR A 58 8.24 2.76 -4.68
N VAL A 59 7.71 1.57 -4.95
CA VAL A 59 7.65 0.47 -3.98
C VAL A 59 8.96 -0.31 -4.07
N ALA A 60 9.71 -0.38 -2.98
CA ALA A 60 10.92 -1.22 -2.94
C ALA A 60 10.60 -2.68 -2.62
N ASP A 61 9.63 -2.89 -1.73
CA ASP A 61 9.22 -4.22 -1.30
C ASP A 61 7.73 -4.26 -0.95
N TYR A 62 7.11 -5.42 -1.13
CA TYR A 62 5.70 -5.65 -0.84
C TYR A 62 5.45 -7.11 -0.47
N ARG A 63 4.44 -7.33 0.35
CA ARG A 63 3.98 -8.66 0.75
C ARG A 63 2.48 -8.78 0.57
N ILE A 64 2.05 -9.89 -0.04
CA ILE A 64 0.63 -10.25 -0.19
C ILE A 64 0.43 -11.62 0.44
N ILE A 65 -0.58 -11.75 1.28
CA ILE A 65 -1.04 -13.01 1.86
C ILE A 65 -2.39 -13.33 1.25
N LEU A 66 -2.53 -14.53 0.69
CA LEU A 66 -3.79 -15.02 0.13
C LEU A 66 -4.54 -15.84 1.19
N LYS A 67 -5.87 -15.84 1.09
CA LYS A 67 -6.72 -16.76 1.85
C LYS A 67 -6.35 -18.20 1.50
N ALA A 68 -6.29 -19.05 2.53
CA ALA A 68 -6.16 -20.48 2.31
C ALA A 68 -7.39 -20.99 1.53
N LEU A 69 -7.18 -21.90 0.60
CA LEU A 69 -8.29 -22.64 -0.01
C LEU A 69 -8.90 -23.53 1.08
N ASP A 70 -10.21 -23.38 1.32
CA ASP A 70 -10.94 -24.31 2.18
C ASP A 70 -10.97 -25.69 1.51
N ASN A 71 -10.12 -26.60 1.97
CA ASN A 71 -10.04 -27.99 1.46
C ASN A 71 -11.19 -28.90 1.98
N ASN A 72 -12.27 -28.33 2.53
CA ASN A 72 -13.35 -29.07 3.18
C ASN A 72 -14.51 -29.49 2.26
N SER A 73 -14.23 -29.82 1.00
CA SER A 73 -15.22 -30.40 0.08
C SER A 73 -14.73 -31.66 -0.64
N THR A 74 -13.75 -32.38 -0.09
CA THR A 74 -13.55 -33.80 -0.42
C THR A 74 -14.04 -34.70 0.72
N GLY A 75 -15.31 -34.50 1.08
CA GLY A 75 -16.08 -35.53 1.76
C GLY A 75 -16.22 -36.70 0.81
N ARG A 76 -15.42 -37.74 1.04
CA ARG A 76 -15.79 -39.11 0.66
C ARG A 76 -17.18 -39.38 1.24
N SER A 77 -18.16 -39.50 0.37
CA SER A 77 -19.26 -40.46 0.47
C SER A 77 -19.56 -41.00 -0.90
#